data_AF-A0A5C1A725-F1
#
_entry.id   AF-A0A5C1A725-F1
#
_cell.length_a   1.000
_cell.length_b   1.000
_cell.length_c   1.000
_cell.angle_alpha   90.00
_cell.angle_beta   90.00
_cell.angle_gamma   90.00
#
_symmetry.space_group_name_H-M   'P 1'
#
loop_
_entity.id
_entity.type
_entity.pdbx_description
1 polymer ?
#
loop_
_entity_poly.entity_id
_entity_poly.type
_entity_poly.pdbx_seq_one_letter_code
_entity_poly.pdbx_strand_id
1 'polypeptide(L)'
;MTDDEAFVRGLVDSPGDDLPRLIYADWLQDHNDPRADYLRAELTWAEPWKEGQPPSICARLQAMAARLDPLWVARVSRTPIGVCCDHIPFEDRGNALDAADIDRFERRHDIMLPTAYRALLLNVNGGIPDACRFGFGGHGYDGEAPLDLRWFRSLDPSHQTDCLRAPVEVLAHKTKHQTIRKYLVIADAETDRDDNTVLLGLSGPEAGFVFDRYRTRGRSFDPDELNFLCDSFIDFMSMLAPIDPSDLLFYFDSPDGL
;
A
#
# COMPACT_ATOMS: atom_id res chain seq x y z
N MET A 1 2.81 7.24 23.28
CA MET A 1 2.77 5.90 22.65
C MET A 1 2.26 4.93 23.70
N THR A 2 1.21 4.18 23.41
CA THR A 2 0.73 3.10 24.29
C THR A 2 1.66 1.89 24.12
N ASP A 3 1.68 0.99 25.10
CA ASP A 3 2.45 -0.27 24.99
C ASP A 3 2.02 -1.08 23.75
N ASP A 4 0.72 -1.09 23.45
CA ASP A 4 0.13 -1.71 22.26
C ASP A 4 0.72 -1.16 20.94
N GLU A 5 0.86 0.16 20.81
CA GLU A 5 1.44 0.78 19.61
C GLU A 5 2.93 0.45 19.48
N ALA A 6 3.66 0.32 20.58
CA ALA A 6 5.08 -0.08 20.54
C ALA A 6 5.25 -1.49 19.97
N PHE A 7 4.37 -2.42 20.32
CA PHE A 7 4.36 -3.77 19.72
C PHE A 7 4.01 -3.74 18.24
N VAL A 8 2.98 -3.00 17.84
CA VAL A 8 2.60 -2.85 16.42
C VAL A 8 3.75 -2.27 15.61
N ARG A 9 4.48 -1.28 16.15
CA ARG A 9 5.69 -0.74 15.50
C ARG A 9 6.78 -1.78 15.34
N GLY A 10 7.04 -2.59 16.37
CA GLY A 10 7.97 -3.70 16.28
C GLY A 10 7.62 -4.70 15.17
N LEU A 11 6.33 -4.96 14.93
CA LEU A 11 5.89 -5.80 13.80
C LEU A 11 6.18 -5.14 12.45
N VAL A 12 5.90 -3.84 12.33
CA VAL A 12 6.05 -3.08 11.09
C VAL A 12 7.52 -2.85 10.72
N ASP A 13 8.39 -2.73 11.71
CA ASP A 13 9.83 -2.56 11.49
C ASP A 13 10.52 -3.89 11.12
N SER A 14 9.89 -5.04 11.41
CA SER A 14 10.40 -6.37 11.08
C SER A 14 9.28 -7.35 10.69
N PRO A 15 8.54 -7.07 9.60
CA PRO A 15 7.34 -7.82 9.19
C PRO A 15 7.58 -9.30 8.89
N GLY A 16 8.79 -9.65 8.44
CA GLY A 16 9.23 -11.02 8.17
C GLY A 16 9.76 -11.77 9.41
N ASP A 17 9.98 -11.08 10.53
CA ASP A 17 10.36 -11.70 11.79
C ASP A 17 9.12 -12.11 12.59
N ASP A 18 9.08 -13.38 13.00
CA ASP A 18 7.99 -13.90 13.81
C ASP A 18 8.16 -13.59 15.30
N LEU A 19 9.37 -13.29 15.75
CA LEU A 19 9.65 -13.05 17.16
C LEU A 19 8.85 -11.85 17.72
N PRO A 20 8.84 -10.65 17.08
CA PRO A 20 7.98 -9.56 17.52
C PRO A 20 6.50 -9.94 17.59
N ARG A 21 6.02 -10.77 16.64
CA ARG A 21 4.63 -11.25 16.59
C ARG A 21 4.29 -12.16 17.76
N LEU A 22 5.19 -13.09 18.08
CA LEU A 22 5.02 -14.01 19.21
C LEU A 22 5.05 -13.27 20.54
N ILE A 23 6.00 -12.35 20.73
CA ILE A 23 6.09 -11.52 21.95
C ILE A 23 4.79 -10.71 22.13
N TYR A 24 4.28 -10.10 21.07
CA TYR A 24 3.03 -9.35 21.15
C TYR A 24 1.83 -10.27 21.44
N ALA A 25 1.78 -11.45 20.84
CA ALA A 25 0.73 -12.44 21.12
C ALA A 25 0.77 -12.95 22.57
N ASP A 26 1.95 -13.12 23.16
CA ASP A 26 2.12 -13.47 24.57
C ASP A 26 1.63 -12.34 25.48
N TRP A 27 2.03 -11.10 25.20
CA TRP A 27 1.54 -9.93 25.93
C TRP A 27 0.01 -9.80 25.84
N LEU A 28 -0.58 -9.96 24.66
CA LEU A 28 -2.04 -9.92 24.47
C LEU A 28 -2.74 -11.06 25.26
N GLN A 29 -2.15 -12.25 25.29
CA GLN A 29 -2.70 -13.39 26.01
C GLN A 29 -2.71 -13.15 27.53
N ASP A 30 -1.64 -12.57 28.09
CA ASP A 30 -1.57 -12.21 29.51
C ASP A 30 -2.66 -11.20 29.90
N HIS A 31 -3.16 -10.42 28.92
CA HIS A 31 -4.24 -9.46 29.07
C HIS A 31 -5.62 -10.03 28.70
N ASN A 32 -5.73 -11.33 28.38
CA ASN A 32 -6.95 -11.99 27.89
C ASN A 32 -7.55 -11.32 26.63
N ASP A 33 -6.69 -10.80 25.75
CA ASP A 33 -7.10 -10.12 24.53
C ASP A 33 -7.23 -11.13 23.36
N PRO A 34 -8.38 -11.21 22.66
CA PRO A 34 -8.60 -12.16 21.57
C PRO A 34 -7.68 -11.95 20.36
N ARG A 35 -7.02 -10.79 20.24
CA ARG A 35 -6.00 -10.52 19.22
C ARG A 35 -4.81 -11.49 19.32
N ALA A 36 -4.55 -12.06 20.49
CA ALA A 36 -3.49 -13.05 20.72
C ALA A 36 -3.65 -14.30 19.83
N ASP A 37 -4.86 -14.86 19.81
CA ASP A 37 -5.17 -16.06 19.01
C ASP A 37 -5.07 -15.77 17.51
N TYR A 38 -5.44 -14.55 17.11
CA TYR A 38 -5.33 -14.11 15.72
C TYR A 38 -3.89 -14.07 15.22
N LEU A 39 -2.98 -13.44 15.98
CA LEU A 39 -1.56 -13.37 15.60
C LEU A 39 -0.93 -14.76 15.48
N ARG A 40 -1.26 -15.68 16.39
CA ARG A 40 -0.78 -17.07 16.29
C ARG A 40 -1.35 -17.80 15.08
N ALA A 41 -2.63 -17.58 14.77
CA ALA A 41 -3.25 -18.17 13.58
C ALA A 41 -2.67 -17.61 12.28
N GLU A 42 -2.31 -16.32 12.23
CA GLU A 42 -1.63 -15.68 11.10
C GLU A 42 -0.22 -16.22 10.91
N LEU A 43 0.54 -16.42 11.98
CA LEU A 43 1.86 -17.05 11.95
C LEU A 43 1.81 -18.47 11.34
N THR A 44 0.91 -19.33 11.85
CA THR A 44 0.74 -20.68 11.29
C THR A 44 0.31 -20.64 9.82
N TRP A 45 -0.53 -19.67 9.43
CA TRP A 45 -0.96 -19.51 8.04
C TRP A 45 0.18 -19.05 7.12
N ALA A 46 1.12 -18.25 7.62
CA ALA A 46 2.25 -17.72 6.87
C ALA A 46 3.42 -18.72 6.72
N GLU A 47 3.43 -19.85 7.44
CA GLU A 47 4.53 -20.84 7.34
C GLU A 47 4.88 -21.27 5.90
N PRO A 48 3.92 -21.55 5.00
CA PRO A 48 4.23 -21.95 3.62
C PRO A 48 4.98 -20.90 2.80
N TRP A 49 4.92 -19.61 3.17
CA TRP A 49 5.66 -18.53 2.49
C TRP A 49 7.15 -18.73 2.57
N LYS A 50 7.61 -19.19 3.73
CA LYS A 50 9.04 -19.45 3.97
C LYS A 50 9.56 -20.59 3.10
N GLU A 51 8.64 -21.43 2.61
CA GLU A 51 8.91 -22.53 1.69
C GLU A 51 8.72 -22.13 0.21
N GLY A 52 8.47 -20.84 -0.05
CA GLY A 52 8.32 -20.28 -1.40
C GLY A 52 6.92 -20.42 -2.00
N GLN A 53 5.92 -20.80 -1.21
CA GLN A 53 4.53 -20.86 -1.69
C GLN A 53 3.79 -19.57 -1.32
N PRO A 54 3.21 -18.84 -2.30
CA PRO A 54 2.36 -17.69 -1.99
C PRO A 54 1.15 -18.17 -1.20
N PRO A 55 0.59 -17.35 -0.31
CA PRO A 55 -0.48 -17.84 0.54
C PRO A 55 -1.72 -17.91 -0.32
N SER A 56 -2.65 -18.74 0.13
CA SER A 56 -4.04 -18.58 -0.29
C SER A 56 -4.82 -17.89 0.82
N ILE A 57 -5.92 -17.26 0.42
CA ILE A 57 -6.91 -16.75 1.35
C ILE A 57 -7.33 -17.87 2.31
N CYS A 58 -7.21 -17.63 3.62
CA CYS A 58 -7.60 -18.58 4.66
C CYS A 58 -8.94 -18.18 5.28
N ALA A 59 -10.00 -18.95 4.99
CA ALA A 59 -11.34 -18.70 5.53
C ALA A 59 -11.37 -18.65 7.07
N ARG A 60 -10.53 -19.46 7.74
CA ARG A 60 -10.40 -19.42 9.21
C ARG A 60 -9.87 -18.08 9.68
N LEU A 61 -8.80 -17.58 9.06
CA LEU A 61 -8.17 -16.32 9.45
C LEU A 61 -9.08 -15.12 9.16
N GLN A 62 -9.80 -15.14 8.04
CA GLN A 62 -10.83 -14.14 7.72
C GLN A 62 -11.97 -14.11 8.76
N ALA A 63 -12.45 -15.28 9.20
CA ALA A 63 -13.49 -15.36 10.22
C ALA A 63 -13.05 -14.80 11.58
N MET A 64 -11.76 -14.95 11.92
CA MET A 64 -11.18 -14.34 13.12
C MET A 64 -11.04 -12.82 12.95
N ALA A 65 -10.48 -12.36 11.82
CA ALA A 65 -10.32 -10.94 11.49
C ALA A 65 -11.64 -10.17 11.55
N ALA A 66 -12.74 -10.76 11.08
CA ALA A 66 -14.07 -10.13 11.08
C ALA A 66 -14.60 -9.75 12.49
N ARG A 67 -13.98 -10.26 13.56
CA ARG A 67 -14.36 -10.00 14.96
C ARG A 67 -13.43 -9.01 15.66
N LEU A 68 -12.40 -8.51 14.97
CA LEU A 68 -11.39 -7.60 15.50
C LEU A 68 -11.53 -6.22 14.85
N ASP A 69 -10.77 -5.25 15.35
CA ASP A 69 -10.68 -3.94 14.71
C ASP A 69 -10.06 -4.09 13.30
N PRO A 70 -10.78 -3.73 12.22
CA PRO A 70 -10.28 -3.91 10.86
C PRO A 70 -9.03 -3.07 10.58
N LEU A 71 -8.85 -1.92 11.25
CA LEU A 71 -7.64 -1.11 11.08
C LEU A 71 -6.43 -1.82 11.70
N TRP A 72 -6.56 -2.32 12.94
CA TRP A 72 -5.53 -3.14 13.57
C TRP A 72 -5.17 -4.37 12.72
N VAL A 73 -6.18 -5.12 12.24
CA VAL A 73 -5.96 -6.29 11.37
C VAL A 73 -5.15 -5.91 10.13
N ALA A 74 -5.56 -4.86 9.42
CA ALA A 74 -4.86 -4.41 8.22
C ALA A 74 -3.41 -3.99 8.52
N ARG A 75 -3.15 -3.37 9.67
CA ARG A 75 -1.80 -2.94 10.07
C ARG A 75 -0.86 -4.10 10.39
N VAL A 76 -1.34 -5.15 11.05
CA VAL A 76 -0.47 -6.23 11.56
C VAL A 76 -0.37 -7.42 10.60
N SER A 77 -1.35 -7.62 9.73
CA SER A 77 -1.41 -8.82 8.88
C SER A 77 -0.57 -8.67 7.62
N ARG A 78 0.06 -9.76 7.20
CA ARG A 78 0.75 -9.85 5.90
C ARG A 78 -0.26 -9.83 4.75
N THR A 79 0.19 -9.52 3.54
CA THR A 79 -0.63 -9.67 2.33
C THR A 79 -1.00 -11.14 2.12
N PRO A 80 -2.17 -11.47 1.55
CA PRO A 80 -3.23 -10.59 1.03
C PRO A 80 -4.30 -10.23 2.08
N ILE A 81 -3.98 -10.21 3.37
CA ILE A 81 -4.97 -9.87 4.43
C ILE A 81 -4.80 -8.44 4.93
N GLY A 82 -3.56 -7.98 5.05
CA GLY A 82 -3.23 -6.62 5.45
C GLY A 82 -2.11 -6.04 4.58
N VAL A 83 -1.44 -5.05 5.12
CA VAL A 83 -0.38 -4.28 4.44
C VAL A 83 0.97 -4.34 5.17
N CYS A 84 1.13 -5.29 6.10
CA CYS A 84 2.39 -5.54 6.80
C CYS A 84 3.30 -6.42 5.94
N CYS A 85 3.85 -5.83 4.86
CA CYS A 85 4.64 -6.54 3.85
C CYS A 85 6.12 -6.61 4.24
N ASP A 86 6.71 -7.80 4.13
CA ASP A 86 8.14 -8.07 4.35
C ASP A 86 9.00 -7.93 3.10
N HIS A 87 8.42 -8.16 1.94
CA HIS A 87 9.04 -8.10 0.62
C HIS A 87 9.10 -6.68 0.03
N ILE A 88 8.61 -5.66 0.74
CA ILE A 88 8.60 -4.26 0.30
C ILE A 88 9.23 -3.39 1.40
N PRO A 89 10.58 -3.34 1.48
CA PRO A 89 11.24 -2.38 2.36
C PRO A 89 10.92 -0.97 1.89
N PHE A 90 10.73 -0.05 2.83
CA PHE A 90 10.58 1.37 2.52
C PHE A 90 11.76 2.17 3.06
N GLU A 91 12.37 2.97 2.19
CA GLU A 91 13.37 3.97 2.52
C GLU A 91 12.77 5.38 2.49
N ASP A 92 13.48 6.35 3.08
CA ASP A 92 13.15 7.78 3.00
C ASP A 92 11.68 8.09 3.38
N ARG A 93 11.21 7.42 4.43
CA ARG A 93 9.82 7.52 4.92
C ARG A 93 9.56 8.90 5.49
N GLY A 94 8.33 9.40 5.31
CA GLY A 94 7.87 10.60 6.01
C GLY A 94 7.75 10.39 7.52
N ASN A 95 7.49 11.47 8.24
CA ASN A 95 7.28 11.42 9.69
C ASN A 95 6.17 10.43 10.04
N ALA A 96 6.36 9.69 11.14
CA ALA A 96 5.37 8.75 11.64
C ALA A 96 4.06 9.50 11.94
N LEU A 97 2.95 8.98 11.42
CA LEU A 97 1.62 9.53 11.63
C LEU A 97 0.91 8.82 12.78
N ASP A 98 0.00 9.55 13.44
CA ASP A 98 -1.03 8.95 14.27
C ASP A 98 -2.42 8.98 13.59
N ALA A 99 -3.42 8.38 14.24
CA ALA A 99 -4.78 8.36 13.70
C ALA A 99 -5.39 9.76 13.58
N ALA A 100 -5.02 10.71 14.45
CA ALA A 100 -5.55 12.06 14.44
C ALA A 100 -5.01 12.88 13.25
N ASP A 101 -3.79 12.60 12.80
CA ASP A 101 -3.22 13.18 11.58
C ASP A 101 -4.02 12.75 10.35
N ILE A 102 -4.32 11.45 10.23
CA ILE A 102 -5.13 10.90 9.14
C ILE A 102 -6.55 11.47 9.19
N ASP A 103 -7.18 11.50 10.36
CA ASP A 103 -8.53 12.06 10.51
C ASP A 103 -8.58 13.55 10.15
N ARG A 104 -7.51 14.30 10.44
CA ARG A 104 -7.39 15.71 10.04
C ARG A 104 -7.30 15.85 8.52
N PHE A 105 -6.55 14.97 7.87
CA PHE A 105 -6.45 14.92 6.41
C PHE A 105 -7.82 14.61 5.78
N GLU A 106 -8.48 13.56 6.24
CA GLU A 106 -9.83 13.17 5.77
C GLU A 106 -10.85 14.31 5.92
N ARG A 107 -10.90 14.95 7.10
CA ARG A 107 -11.79 16.11 7.34
C ARG A 107 -11.48 17.29 6.43
N ARG A 108 -10.20 17.56 6.17
CA ARG A 108 -9.79 18.69 5.31
C ARG A 108 -10.24 18.49 3.86
N HIS A 109 -10.22 17.25 3.37
CA HIS A 109 -10.53 16.92 1.98
C HIS A 109 -11.96 16.37 1.79
N ASP A 110 -12.71 16.19 2.87
CA ASP A 110 -14.07 15.62 2.88
C ASP A 110 -14.08 14.23 2.21
N ILE A 111 -13.17 13.36 2.65
CA ILE A 111 -13.00 12.00 2.12
C ILE A 111 -12.96 10.99 3.26
N MET A 112 -13.13 9.72 2.92
CA MET A 112 -12.80 8.59 3.81
C MET A 112 -11.78 7.73 3.09
N LEU A 113 -10.63 7.49 3.72
CA LEU A 113 -9.61 6.62 3.16
C LEU A 113 -9.99 5.16 3.40
N PRO A 114 -9.78 4.27 2.42
CA PRO A 114 -9.91 2.83 2.63
C PRO A 114 -9.06 2.36 3.81
N THR A 115 -9.60 1.44 4.62
CA THR A 115 -8.95 0.95 5.85
C THR A 115 -7.52 0.46 5.63
N ALA A 116 -7.28 -0.25 4.51
CA ALA A 116 -5.96 -0.73 4.17
C ALA A 116 -4.96 0.39 3.87
N TYR A 117 -5.41 1.48 3.23
CA TYR A 117 -4.55 2.63 2.97
C TYR A 117 -4.28 3.44 4.23
N ARG A 118 -5.27 3.58 5.14
CA ARG A 118 -5.05 4.11 6.49
C ARG A 118 -4.01 3.29 7.25
N ALA A 119 -4.11 1.96 7.19
CA ALA A 119 -3.16 1.06 7.81
C ALA A 119 -1.75 1.25 7.25
N LEU A 120 -1.61 1.39 5.93
CA LEU A 120 -0.32 1.64 5.31
C LEU A 120 0.26 2.97 5.81
N LEU A 121 -0.49 4.07 5.78
CA LEU A 121 -0.02 5.37 6.24
C LEU A 121 0.40 5.37 7.71
N LEU A 122 -0.30 4.62 8.56
CA LEU A 122 0.11 4.43 9.95
C LEU A 122 1.40 3.61 10.04
N ASN A 123 1.55 2.55 9.26
CA ASN A 123 2.76 1.72 9.26
C ASN A 123 3.96 2.50 8.69
N VAL A 124 3.77 3.13 7.53
CA VAL A 124 4.75 3.83 6.72
C VAL A 124 4.08 5.02 6.00
N ASN A 125 4.50 6.25 6.33
CA ASN A 125 3.96 7.47 5.75
C ASN A 125 4.72 7.89 4.48
N GLY A 126 4.43 7.21 3.37
CA GLY A 126 5.17 7.37 2.13
C GLY A 126 6.59 6.82 2.21
N GLY A 127 7.35 6.95 1.13
CA GLY A 127 8.72 6.43 1.04
C GLY A 127 9.03 5.82 -0.33
N ILE A 128 10.31 5.52 -0.54
CA ILE A 128 10.78 4.77 -1.71
C ILE A 128 10.62 3.27 -1.37
N PRO A 129 9.76 2.52 -2.06
CA PRO A 129 9.79 1.07 -1.96
C PRO A 129 11.09 0.58 -2.61
N ASP A 130 11.86 -0.26 -1.92
CA ASP A 130 13.10 -0.81 -2.46
C ASP A 130 12.78 -1.65 -3.72
N ALA A 131 13.31 -1.18 -4.86
CA ALA A 131 13.18 -1.75 -6.21
C ALA A 131 11.94 -2.64 -6.38
N CYS A 132 10.74 -2.06 -6.49
CA CYS A 132 9.50 -2.81 -6.67
C CYS A 132 8.88 -2.58 -8.05
N ARG A 133 8.49 -3.67 -8.72
CA ARG A 133 7.67 -3.68 -9.94
C ARG A 133 6.28 -4.19 -9.63
N PHE A 134 5.30 -3.71 -10.38
CA PHE A 134 4.04 -4.42 -10.55
C PHE A 134 3.78 -4.68 -12.03
N GLY A 135 3.31 -5.88 -12.33
CA GLY A 135 2.87 -6.28 -13.66
C GLY A 135 1.35 -6.30 -13.74
N PHE A 136 0.81 -6.06 -14.93
CA PHE A 136 -0.62 -6.20 -15.20
C PHE A 136 -0.99 -7.69 -15.18
N GLY A 137 -1.54 -8.16 -14.06
CA GLY A 137 -2.03 -9.53 -13.96
C GLY A 137 -3.30 -9.74 -14.80
N GLY A 138 -3.17 -10.36 -15.98
CA GLY A 138 -4.25 -11.14 -16.59
C GLY A 138 -5.44 -10.42 -17.23
N HIS A 139 -5.46 -9.09 -17.31
CA HIS A 139 -6.54 -8.34 -17.98
C HIS A 139 -6.11 -7.76 -19.34
N GLY A 140 -5.76 -8.62 -20.29
CA GLY A 140 -5.80 -8.29 -21.72
C GLY A 140 -4.77 -7.28 -22.27
N TYR A 141 -3.87 -6.76 -21.45
CA TYR A 141 -2.75 -5.92 -21.88
C TYR A 141 -1.50 -6.78 -22.15
N ASP A 142 -1.57 -7.63 -23.17
CA ASP A 142 -0.42 -8.40 -23.64
C ASP A 142 0.61 -7.45 -24.27
N GLY A 143 1.65 -7.07 -23.51
CA GLY A 143 2.85 -6.44 -24.04
C GLY A 143 3.29 -5.09 -23.45
N GLU A 144 2.61 -4.55 -22.44
CA GLU A 144 3.14 -3.36 -21.74
C GLU A 144 4.22 -3.73 -20.72
N ALA A 145 5.26 -2.90 -20.65
CA ALA A 145 6.36 -3.07 -19.72
C ALA A 145 5.85 -2.99 -18.26
N PRO A 146 6.45 -3.76 -17.33
CA PRO A 146 6.14 -3.61 -15.92
C PRO A 146 6.37 -2.18 -15.45
N LEU A 147 5.55 -1.71 -14.51
CA LEU A 147 5.66 -0.38 -13.93
C LEU A 147 6.61 -0.43 -12.72
N ASP A 148 7.64 0.41 -12.76
CA ASP A 148 8.55 0.61 -11.65
C ASP A 148 7.92 1.58 -10.66
N LEU A 149 7.56 1.10 -9.46
CA LEU A 149 7.03 1.98 -8.43
C LEU A 149 8.18 2.76 -7.81
N ARG A 150 8.20 4.09 -8.00
CA ARG A 150 9.32 4.94 -7.56
C ARG A 150 9.12 5.49 -6.17
N TRP A 151 7.88 5.85 -5.83
CA TRP A 151 7.61 6.59 -4.60
C TRP A 151 6.16 6.45 -4.16
N PHE A 152 5.94 6.07 -2.91
CA PHE A 152 4.65 6.28 -2.25
C PHE A 152 4.60 7.67 -1.65
N ARG A 153 3.53 8.42 -1.96
CA ARG A 153 3.37 9.79 -1.51
C ARG A 153 3.05 9.86 -0.02
N SER A 154 3.68 10.81 0.66
CA SER A 154 3.44 11.10 2.08
C SER A 154 2.25 12.04 2.27
N LEU A 155 1.55 11.92 3.40
CA LEU A 155 0.58 12.94 3.84
C LEU A 155 1.26 14.20 4.40
N ASP A 156 2.55 14.12 4.74
CA ASP A 156 3.28 15.23 5.34
C ASP A 156 3.92 16.11 4.26
N PRO A 157 3.41 17.33 4.02
CA PRO A 157 3.99 18.23 3.03
C PRO A 157 5.37 18.77 3.45
N SER A 158 5.76 18.63 4.72
CA SER A 158 7.07 19.08 5.21
C SER A 158 8.20 18.10 4.90
N HIS A 159 7.89 16.85 4.55
CA HIS A 159 8.86 15.83 4.09
C HIS A 159 9.20 15.96 2.60
N GLN A 160 9.23 17.20 2.08
CA GLN A 160 9.67 17.50 0.72
C GLN A 160 11.16 17.83 0.74
N THR A 161 12.00 16.81 0.60
CA THR A 161 13.44 16.98 0.42
C THR A 161 13.82 17.31 -1.03
N ASP A 162 12.93 17.04 -1.99
CA ASP A 162 13.12 17.38 -3.40
C ASP A 162 11.77 17.69 -4.10
N CYS A 163 11.81 18.57 -5.11
CA CYS A 163 10.64 19.05 -5.85
C CYS A 163 9.87 17.96 -6.61
N LEU A 164 10.45 16.76 -6.71
CA LEU A 164 9.85 15.58 -7.34
C LEU A 164 8.92 14.79 -6.42
N ARG A 165 8.98 15.00 -5.09
CA ARG A 165 8.22 14.21 -4.10
C ARG A 165 7.01 14.96 -3.60
N ALA A 166 6.01 15.06 -4.47
CA ALA A 166 4.75 15.70 -4.11
C ALA A 166 4.04 14.94 -2.97
N PRO A 167 3.36 15.65 -2.06
CA PRO A 167 2.49 15.01 -1.10
C PRO A 167 1.29 14.39 -1.81
N VAL A 168 0.55 13.57 -1.07
CA VAL A 168 -0.71 13.01 -1.54
C VAL A 168 -1.65 14.12 -2.02
N GLU A 169 -2.22 13.92 -3.20
CA GLU A 169 -3.12 14.88 -3.85
C GLU A 169 -4.52 14.27 -4.00
N VAL A 170 -5.55 15.03 -3.61
CA VAL A 170 -6.95 14.64 -3.81
C VAL A 170 -7.47 15.30 -5.08
N LEU A 171 -7.77 14.50 -6.07
CA LEU A 171 -8.39 14.92 -7.32
C LEU A 171 -9.90 14.80 -7.21
N ALA A 172 -10.63 15.83 -7.62
CA ALA A 172 -12.09 15.79 -7.68
C ALA A 172 -12.55 16.07 -9.11
N HIS A 173 -13.38 15.18 -9.64
CA HIS A 173 -13.97 15.30 -10.98
C HIS A 173 -15.50 15.24 -10.89
N LYS A 174 -16.17 16.20 -11.54
CA LYS A 174 -17.63 16.26 -11.61
C LYS A 174 -18.11 15.55 -12.87
N THR A 175 -18.80 14.43 -12.72
CA THR A 175 -19.31 13.67 -13.87
C THR A 175 -20.45 14.40 -14.57
N LYS A 176 -20.80 13.93 -15.77
CA LYS A 176 -21.98 14.37 -16.54
C LYS A 176 -23.29 14.28 -15.74
N HIS A 177 -23.37 13.35 -14.79
CA HIS A 177 -24.52 13.14 -13.91
C HIS A 177 -24.46 13.93 -12.60
N GLN A 178 -23.56 14.92 -12.50
CA GLN A 178 -23.33 15.75 -11.31
C GLN A 178 -22.85 15.01 -10.07
N THR A 179 -22.45 13.74 -10.18
CA THR A 179 -21.77 13.02 -9.10
C THR A 179 -20.31 13.46 -9.06
N ILE A 180 -19.76 13.67 -7.86
CA ILE A 180 -18.35 14.01 -7.68
C ILE A 180 -17.59 12.71 -7.39
N ARG A 181 -16.67 12.36 -8.29
CA ARG A 181 -15.70 11.30 -8.09
C ARG A 181 -14.44 11.90 -7.49
N LYS A 182 -13.93 11.29 -6.42
CA LYS A 182 -12.69 11.68 -5.76
C LYS A 182 -11.68 10.55 -5.92
N TYR A 183 -10.45 10.92 -6.26
CA TYR A 183 -9.32 10.01 -6.37
C TYR A 183 -8.16 10.56 -5.55
N LEU A 184 -7.34 9.67 -5.03
CA LEU A 184 -6.14 9.99 -4.28
C LEU A 184 -4.92 9.59 -5.10
N VAL A 185 -4.00 10.51 -5.37
CA VAL A 185 -2.71 10.14 -5.96
C VAL A 185 -1.82 9.57 -4.86
N ILE A 186 -1.59 8.26 -4.90
CA ILE A 186 -0.96 7.52 -3.80
C ILE A 186 0.51 7.18 -4.07
N ALA A 187 0.91 7.09 -5.33
CA ALA A 187 2.28 6.81 -5.71
C ALA A 187 2.63 7.35 -7.09
N ASP A 188 3.93 7.53 -7.33
CA ASP A 188 4.51 7.79 -8.63
C ASP A 188 5.18 6.49 -9.12
N ALA A 189 4.94 6.16 -10.38
CA ALA A 189 5.48 5.00 -11.06
C ALA A 189 6.13 5.45 -12.37
N GLU A 190 6.99 4.62 -12.95
CA GLU A 190 7.68 4.94 -14.19
C GLU A 190 7.68 3.71 -15.10
N THR A 191 7.58 3.96 -16.40
CA THR A 191 7.92 2.99 -17.46
C THR A 191 9.18 3.49 -18.19
N ASP A 192 9.73 2.69 -19.09
CA ASP A 192 10.84 3.11 -19.98
C ASP A 192 10.61 4.44 -20.73
N ARG A 193 9.36 4.87 -20.87
CA ARG A 193 8.99 5.98 -21.77
C ARG A 193 8.24 7.10 -21.09
N ASP A 194 7.51 6.81 -20.02
CA ASP A 194 6.54 7.71 -19.44
C ASP A 194 6.49 7.63 -17.91
N ASP A 195 6.35 8.81 -17.29
CA ASP A 195 6.00 8.97 -15.88
C ASP A 195 4.52 8.59 -15.70
N ASN A 196 4.23 7.70 -14.75
CA ASN A 196 2.87 7.32 -14.38
C ASN A 196 2.56 7.71 -12.94
N THR A 197 1.28 7.83 -12.62
CA THR A 197 0.83 8.01 -11.24
C THR A 197 -0.20 6.96 -10.90
N VAL A 198 -0.08 6.37 -9.72
CA VAL A 198 -1.05 5.41 -9.19
C VAL A 198 -2.08 6.16 -8.34
N LEU A 199 -3.35 5.83 -8.57
CA LEU A 199 -4.49 6.48 -7.94
C LEU A 199 -5.36 5.47 -7.19
N LEU A 200 -5.93 5.91 -6.08
CA LEU A 200 -6.92 5.18 -5.30
C LEU A 200 -8.28 5.87 -5.41
N GLY A 201 -9.30 5.15 -5.85
CA GLY A 201 -10.68 5.65 -5.87
C GLY A 201 -11.22 5.84 -4.45
N LEU A 202 -11.80 7.00 -4.16
CA LEU A 202 -12.30 7.35 -2.82
C LEU A 202 -13.82 7.50 -2.75
N SER A 203 -14.51 7.59 -3.89
CA SER A 203 -15.97 7.75 -3.91
C SER A 203 -16.61 7.13 -5.14
N GLY A 204 -17.91 6.87 -5.03
CA GLY A 204 -18.69 6.28 -6.13
C GLY A 204 -18.44 4.77 -6.28
N PRO A 205 -18.74 4.20 -7.46
CA PRO A 205 -18.63 2.76 -7.69
C PRO A 205 -17.18 2.24 -7.73
N GLU A 206 -16.22 3.16 -7.84
CA GLU A 206 -14.78 2.89 -7.92
C GLU A 206 -14.08 3.05 -6.56
N ALA A 207 -14.83 3.28 -5.48
CA ALA A 207 -14.26 3.46 -4.15
C ALA A 207 -13.52 2.18 -3.72
N GLY A 208 -12.23 2.32 -3.42
CA GLY A 208 -11.32 1.24 -3.06
C GLY A 208 -10.49 0.69 -4.23
N PHE A 209 -10.89 0.94 -5.47
CA PHE A 209 -10.18 0.46 -6.66
C PHE A 209 -8.88 1.23 -6.87
N VAL A 210 -7.88 0.57 -7.45
CA VAL A 210 -6.58 1.15 -7.77
C VAL A 210 -6.45 1.29 -9.29
N PHE A 211 -5.92 2.43 -9.71
CA PHE A 211 -5.74 2.80 -11.11
C PHE A 211 -4.32 3.31 -11.35
N ASP A 212 -3.85 3.25 -12.59
CA ASP A 212 -2.75 4.10 -13.06
C ASP A 212 -3.23 5.08 -14.12
N ARG A 213 -2.39 6.08 -14.39
CA ARG A 213 -2.54 6.98 -15.53
C ARG A 213 -1.18 7.48 -15.97
N TYR A 214 -1.08 7.75 -17.27
CA TYR A 214 0.05 8.46 -17.86
C TYR A 214 0.08 9.93 -17.43
N ARG A 215 1.24 10.40 -16.96
CA ARG A 215 1.44 11.80 -16.56
C ARG A 215 1.68 12.68 -17.78
N THR A 216 0.61 13.07 -18.46
CA THR A 216 0.72 14.01 -19.57
C THR A 216 0.89 15.44 -19.05
N ARG A 217 2.10 16.02 -19.18
CA ARG A 217 2.38 17.40 -18.74
C ARG A 217 1.39 18.39 -19.39
N GLY A 218 0.72 19.18 -18.55
CA GLY A 218 -0.17 20.26 -18.99
C GLY A 218 -1.59 19.84 -19.38
N ARG A 219 -1.95 18.54 -19.29
CA ARG A 219 -3.35 18.11 -19.42
C ARG A 219 -4.07 18.16 -18.07
N SER A 220 -5.34 18.53 -18.11
CA SER A 220 -6.25 18.39 -16.96
C SER A 220 -6.55 16.91 -16.72
N PHE A 221 -6.77 16.55 -15.45
CA PHE A 221 -7.21 15.20 -15.09
C PHE A 221 -8.53 14.82 -15.76
N ASP A 222 -8.52 13.71 -16.49
CA ASP A 222 -9.71 13.07 -17.07
C ASP A 222 -9.84 11.64 -16.50
N PRO A 223 -10.91 11.31 -15.75
CA PRO A 223 -11.11 9.97 -15.23
C PRO A 223 -11.37 8.92 -16.32
N ASP A 224 -11.77 9.33 -17.53
CA ASP A 224 -11.96 8.42 -18.66
C ASP A 224 -10.60 7.91 -19.23
N GLU A 225 -9.48 8.50 -18.82
CA GLU A 225 -8.11 8.07 -19.15
C GLU A 225 -7.46 7.18 -18.06
N LEU A 226 -8.23 6.76 -17.04
CA LEU A 226 -7.70 5.87 -16.00
C LEU A 226 -7.64 4.42 -16.46
N ASN A 227 -6.49 3.80 -16.23
CA ASN A 227 -6.29 2.37 -16.42
C ASN A 227 -6.58 1.66 -15.09
N PHE A 228 -7.49 0.69 -15.10
CA PHE A 228 -7.81 -0.10 -13.92
C PHE A 228 -6.69 -1.12 -13.63
N LEU A 229 -6.21 -1.16 -12.39
CA LEU A 229 -5.20 -2.12 -11.93
C LEU A 229 -5.81 -3.28 -11.15
N CYS A 230 -6.56 -2.97 -10.08
CA CYS A 230 -7.16 -3.99 -9.21
C CYS A 230 -8.30 -3.43 -8.33
N ASP A 231 -9.07 -4.35 -7.74
CA ASP A 231 -10.29 -4.05 -6.98
C ASP A 231 -10.04 -3.49 -5.58
N SER A 232 -8.83 -3.63 -5.03
CA SER A 232 -8.53 -3.15 -3.69
C SER A 232 -7.07 -2.75 -3.51
N PHE A 233 -6.83 -1.88 -2.53
CA PHE A 233 -5.47 -1.51 -2.16
C PHE A 233 -4.64 -2.70 -1.63
N ILE A 234 -5.27 -3.71 -1.00
CA ILE A 234 -4.56 -4.91 -0.54
C ILE A 234 -4.13 -5.77 -1.72
N ASP A 235 -4.98 -5.89 -2.75
CA ASP A 235 -4.63 -6.60 -3.97
C ASP A 235 -3.46 -5.90 -4.67
N PHE A 236 -3.48 -4.57 -4.74
CA PHE A 236 -2.36 -3.78 -5.24
C PHE A 236 -1.08 -4.09 -4.46
N MET A 237 -1.12 -4.05 -3.12
CA MET A 237 0.05 -4.39 -2.29
C MET A 237 0.51 -5.84 -2.49
N SER A 238 -0.39 -6.76 -2.82
CA SER A 238 -0.07 -8.17 -3.08
C SER A 238 0.51 -8.40 -4.49
N MET A 239 0.30 -7.45 -5.41
CA MET A 239 0.85 -7.48 -6.78
C MET A 239 2.28 -6.91 -6.85
N LEU A 240 2.72 -6.18 -5.83
CA LEU A 240 4.06 -5.61 -5.79
C LEU A 240 5.09 -6.72 -5.57
N ALA A 241 6.01 -6.86 -6.51
CA ALA A 241 7.11 -7.81 -6.44
C ALA A 241 8.44 -7.05 -6.41
N PRO A 242 9.41 -7.48 -5.58
CA PRO A 242 10.75 -6.95 -5.66
C PRO A 242 11.35 -7.27 -7.03
N ILE A 243 12.10 -6.33 -7.58
CA ILE A 243 12.88 -6.48 -8.80
C ILE A 243 14.11 -7.31 -8.45
N ASP A 244 14.37 -8.38 -9.19
CA ASP A 244 15.63 -9.11 -9.04
C ASP A 244 16.78 -8.14 -9.40
N PRO A 245 17.80 -7.96 -8.55
CA PRO A 245 18.95 -7.10 -8.86
C PRO A 245 19.62 -7.42 -10.21
N SER A 246 19.51 -8.67 -10.68
CA SER A 246 19.99 -9.08 -12.00
C SER A 246 19.17 -8.49 -13.16
N ASP A 247 17.90 -8.16 -12.95
CA ASP A 247 17.04 -7.47 -13.92
C ASP A 247 17.37 -5.96 -14.01
N LEU A 248 17.97 -5.38 -12.96
CA LEU A 248 18.44 -3.99 -12.96
C LEU A 248 19.69 -3.79 -13.82
N LEU A 249 20.53 -4.82 -13.99
CA LEU A 249 21.76 -4.74 -14.80
C LEU A 249 21.47 -4.53 -16.29
N PHE A 250 20.31 -4.97 -16.79
CA PHE A 250 19.88 -4.72 -18.17
C PHE A 250 19.38 -3.29 -18.41
N TYR A 251 19.06 -2.55 -17.34
CA TYR A 251 18.52 -1.20 -17.42
C TYR A 251 19.60 -0.13 -17.61
N PHE A 252 20.76 -0.30 -16.96
CA PHE A 252 21.84 0.70 -16.99
C PHE A 252 22.81 0.55 -18.17
N ASP A 253 22.74 -0.56 -18.91
CA ASP A 253 23.62 -0.84 -20.07
C ASP A 253 22.94 -0.58 -21.43
N SER A 254 21.72 -0.02 -21.45
CA SER A 254 21.10 0.39 -22.71
C SER A 254 21.76 1.69 -23.23
N PRO A 255 22.36 1.71 -24.43
CA PRO A 255 23.21 2.80 -24.91
C PRO A 255 22.47 4.10 -25.27
N ASP A 256 21.16 4.19 -25.02
CA ASP A 256 20.31 5.31 -25.39
C ASP A 256 20.01 6.28 -24.22
N GLY A 257 20.69 6.14 -23.07
CA GLY A 257 20.52 6.98 -21.89
C GLY A 257 21.58 8.08 -21.70
N LEU A 258 21.73 9.01 -22.66
CA LEU A 258 22.40 10.32 -22.49
C LEU A 258 21.86 11.35 -23.49
#